data_AF-A0AAU5MB08-F1
#
_entry.id   AF-A0AAU5MB08-F1
#
_cell.length_a   1.000
_cell.length_b   1.000
_cell.length_c   1.000
_cell.angle_alpha   90.00
_cell.angle_beta   90.00
_cell.angle_gamma   90.00
#
_symmetry.space_group_name_H-M   'P 1'
#
loop_
_entity.id
_entity.type
_entity.pdbx_description
1 polymer ?
#
loop_
_entity_poly.entity_id
_entity_poly.type
_entity_poly.pdbx_seq_one_letter_code
_entity_poly.pdbx_strand_id
1 'polypeptide(L)'
;MTNAAGVMFIHWFSYLMIAREAHERAVAWREDSPSVVSGDGLVAVVFAALSVEAFINELTEMAARSTSLSPPTENGVMTDLGRTLSEIEDAKGPVELKYQMAFKILSGTTLSPGEQPYQDFKKLVQLRNDLVHLRHRDRTDDAGYVSPMSGVVRDLQQRRITLTRGRMPGDVPGGTSWLDELRSPEIAAWACRAAASIITTLGEMLPDDEDLGIAFVKQQVSQIPDLA
;
A
#
# COMPACT_ATOMS: atom_id res chain seq x y z
N MET A 1 -9.17 -36.31 13.15
CA MET A 1 -8.39 -36.25 11.89
C MET A 1 -8.04 -34.79 11.66
N THR A 2 -6.88 -34.37 12.14
CA THR A 2 -6.41 -32.98 12.13
C THR A 2 -5.56 -32.73 10.88
N ASN A 3 -6.21 -32.33 9.79
CA ASN A 3 -5.52 -31.62 8.69
C ASN A 3 -5.43 -30.15 9.09
N ALA A 4 -4.48 -29.82 9.97
CA ALA A 4 -4.32 -28.45 10.51
C ALA A 4 -2.97 -27.81 10.14
N ALA A 5 -2.31 -28.31 9.11
CA ALA A 5 -1.14 -27.65 8.50
C ALA A 5 -1.46 -27.34 7.04
N GLY A 6 -2.47 -26.50 6.81
CA GLY A 6 -2.73 -25.97 5.47
C GLY A 6 -1.55 -25.12 5.04
N VAL A 7 -1.01 -25.37 3.84
CA VAL A 7 0.06 -24.55 3.25
C VAL A 7 -0.40 -23.09 3.24
N MET A 8 0.39 -22.22 3.84
CA MET A 8 0.18 -20.78 3.73
C MET A 8 0.87 -20.28 2.47
N PHE A 9 0.13 -19.59 1.62
CA PHE A 9 0.68 -18.94 0.45
C PHE A 9 0.89 -17.46 0.76
N ILE A 10 2.11 -16.99 0.49
CA ILE A 10 2.45 -15.58 0.66
C ILE A 10 2.29 -14.87 -0.68
N HIS A 11 1.25 -14.06 -0.78
CA HIS A 11 0.91 -13.33 -2.00
C HIS A 11 1.34 -11.87 -1.93
N TRP A 12 1.35 -11.28 -0.73
CA TRP A 12 1.72 -9.87 -0.55
C TRP A 12 3.09 -9.54 -1.15
N PHE A 13 4.08 -10.42 -0.96
CA PHE A 13 5.43 -10.19 -1.45
C PHE A 13 5.48 -10.24 -2.97
N SER A 14 4.77 -11.20 -3.60
CA SER A 14 4.65 -11.26 -5.05
C SER A 14 4.01 -10.00 -5.64
N TYR A 15 2.97 -9.46 -4.99
CA TYR A 15 2.37 -8.20 -5.44
C TYR A 15 3.32 -7.01 -5.30
N LEU A 16 4.13 -6.96 -4.23
CA LEU A 16 5.15 -5.93 -4.08
C LEU A 16 6.20 -6.01 -5.19
N MET A 17 6.63 -7.22 -5.54
CA MET A 17 7.59 -7.45 -6.63
C MET A 17 7.02 -7.04 -7.99
N ILE A 18 5.74 -7.30 -8.27
CA ILE A 18 5.09 -6.81 -9.51
C ILE A 18 5.06 -5.28 -9.56
N ALA A 19 4.76 -4.63 -8.42
CA ALA A 19 4.78 -3.17 -8.34
C ALA A 19 6.18 -2.60 -8.62
N ARG A 20 7.21 -3.25 -8.07
CA ARG A 20 8.61 -2.90 -8.30
C ARG A 20 9.03 -3.10 -9.76
N GLU A 21 8.70 -4.23 -10.37
CA GLU A 21 9.00 -4.48 -11.79
C GLU A 21 8.33 -3.42 -12.68
N ALA A 22 7.13 -2.95 -12.31
CA ALA A 22 6.50 -1.83 -13.00
C ALA A 22 7.31 -0.54 -12.85
N HIS A 23 7.81 -0.22 -11.65
CA HIS A 23 8.72 0.91 -11.46
C HIS A 23 9.98 0.79 -12.34
N GLU A 24 10.63 -0.38 -12.37
CA GLU A 24 11.83 -0.61 -13.18
C GLU A 24 11.55 -0.42 -14.68
N ARG A 25 10.43 -0.93 -15.18
CA ARG A 25 10.00 -0.67 -16.57
C ARG A 25 9.69 0.79 -16.83
N ALA A 26 9.06 1.49 -15.88
CA ALA A 26 8.75 2.91 -16.03
C ALA A 26 10.04 3.74 -16.21
N VAL A 27 11.08 3.44 -15.42
CA VAL A 27 12.40 4.07 -15.54
C VAL A 27 13.02 3.79 -16.90
N ALA A 28 13.08 2.52 -17.31
CA ALA A 28 13.63 2.13 -18.61
C ALA A 28 12.92 2.83 -19.79
N TRP A 29 11.58 2.90 -19.75
CA TRP A 29 10.81 3.61 -20.77
C TRP A 29 11.15 5.10 -20.86
N ARG A 30 11.36 5.76 -19.73
CA ARG A 30 11.75 7.18 -19.70
C ARG A 30 13.13 7.40 -20.30
N GLU A 31 14.06 6.47 -20.09
CA GLU A 31 15.42 6.54 -20.65
C GLU A 31 15.42 6.28 -22.17
N ASP A 32 14.70 5.25 -22.63
CA ASP A 32 14.66 4.85 -24.03
C ASP A 32 13.78 5.75 -24.90
N SER A 33 12.70 6.30 -24.34
CA SER A 33 11.70 7.08 -25.08
C SER A 33 11.06 8.17 -24.20
N PRO A 34 11.76 9.29 -23.95
CA PRO A 34 11.31 10.35 -23.02
C PRO A 34 9.95 10.97 -23.35
N SER A 35 9.49 10.87 -24.60
CA SER A 35 8.19 11.38 -25.06
C SER A 35 7.04 10.39 -24.90
N VAL A 36 7.31 9.13 -24.54
CA VAL A 36 6.30 8.07 -24.38
C VAL A 36 5.96 7.91 -22.90
N VAL A 37 4.68 7.99 -22.59
CA VAL A 37 4.17 7.83 -21.23
C VAL A 37 3.78 6.38 -20.98
N SER A 38 4.52 5.68 -20.10
CA SER A 38 4.21 4.28 -19.74
C SER A 38 2.94 4.17 -18.88
N GLY A 39 2.21 3.05 -18.97
CA GLY A 39 1.15 2.72 -18.01
C GLY A 39 1.67 2.23 -16.65
N ASP A 40 2.98 2.01 -16.51
CA ASP A 40 3.57 1.31 -15.36
C ASP A 40 3.40 2.02 -14.01
N GLY A 41 3.29 3.37 -13.99
CA GLY A 41 2.97 4.09 -12.75
C GLY A 41 1.62 3.68 -12.14
N LEU A 42 0.61 3.44 -13.00
CA LEU A 42 -0.70 2.95 -12.57
C LEU A 42 -0.63 1.50 -12.06
N VAL A 43 0.15 0.65 -12.76
CA VAL A 43 0.38 -0.74 -12.37
C VAL A 43 1.03 -0.80 -11.00
N ALA A 44 2.07 0.01 -10.76
CA ALA A 44 2.76 0.08 -9.48
C ALA A 44 1.82 0.51 -8.34
N VAL A 45 0.97 1.53 -8.54
CA VAL A 45 -0.02 1.96 -7.53
C VAL A 45 -0.98 0.83 -7.16
N VAL A 46 -1.55 0.15 -8.16
CA VAL A 46 -2.52 -0.92 -7.92
C VAL A 46 -1.87 -2.10 -7.20
N PHE A 47 -0.73 -2.59 -7.67
CA PHE A 47 -0.07 -3.75 -7.07
C PHE A 47 0.58 -3.45 -5.71
N ALA A 48 1.07 -2.23 -5.47
CA ALA A 48 1.54 -1.82 -4.17
C ALA A 48 0.40 -1.80 -3.14
N ALA A 49 -0.76 -1.27 -3.50
CA ALA A 49 -1.94 -1.29 -2.63
C ALA A 49 -2.46 -2.73 -2.39
N LEU A 50 -2.46 -3.58 -3.42
CA LEU A 50 -2.81 -5.01 -3.28
C LEU A 50 -1.84 -5.74 -2.35
N SER A 51 -0.55 -5.42 -2.40
CA SER A 51 0.44 -5.98 -1.48
C SER A 51 0.11 -5.67 -0.02
N VAL A 52 -0.19 -4.40 0.28
CA VAL A 52 -0.58 -3.94 1.62
C VAL A 52 -1.87 -4.64 2.10
N GLU A 53 -2.88 -4.74 1.23
CA GLU A 53 -4.14 -5.43 1.55
C GLU A 53 -3.93 -6.93 1.78
N ALA A 54 -3.14 -7.58 0.93
CA ALA A 54 -2.79 -8.99 1.08
C ALA A 54 -2.00 -9.24 2.36
N PHE A 55 -1.03 -8.39 2.70
CA PHE A 55 -0.18 -8.55 3.88
C PHE A 55 -1.01 -8.61 5.16
N ILE A 56 -1.92 -7.64 5.36
CA ILE A 56 -2.73 -7.61 6.58
C ILE A 56 -3.76 -8.74 6.63
N ASN A 57 -4.27 -9.19 5.48
CA ASN A 57 -5.18 -10.34 5.40
C ASN A 57 -4.45 -11.66 5.71
N GLU A 58 -3.26 -11.85 5.16
CA GLU A 58 -2.40 -13.00 5.46
C GLU A 58 -1.97 -13.02 6.93
N LEU A 59 -1.63 -11.86 7.50
CA LEU A 59 -1.34 -11.74 8.93
C LEU A 59 -2.54 -12.10 9.81
N THR A 60 -3.76 -11.72 9.38
CA THR A 60 -5.00 -12.11 10.06
C THR A 60 -5.17 -13.62 10.08
N GLU A 61 -4.99 -14.28 8.93
CA GLU A 61 -5.07 -15.73 8.78
C GLU A 61 -4.01 -16.45 9.64
N MET A 62 -2.77 -15.94 9.67
CA MET A 62 -1.71 -16.48 10.55
C MET A 62 -2.10 -16.41 12.02
N ALA A 63 -2.55 -15.23 12.46
CA ALA A 63 -2.92 -14.97 13.84
C ALA A 63 -4.11 -15.86 14.28
N ALA A 64 -5.08 -16.07 13.40
CA ALA A 64 -6.21 -16.96 13.63
C ALA A 64 -5.79 -18.45 13.75
N ARG A 65 -4.80 -18.88 12.95
CA ARG A 65 -4.24 -20.24 13.03
C ARG A 65 -3.48 -20.48 14.33
N SER A 66 -2.64 -19.52 14.74
CA SER A 66 -1.94 -19.57 16.03
C SER A 66 -2.94 -19.73 17.18
N THR A 67 -4.03 -18.95 17.18
CA THR A 67 -5.11 -19.06 18.17
C THR A 67 -5.78 -20.44 18.22
N SER A 68 -5.95 -21.09 17.07
CA SER A 68 -6.61 -22.40 16.98
C SER A 68 -5.75 -23.55 17.51
N LEU A 69 -4.43 -23.34 17.60
CA LEU A 69 -3.46 -24.33 18.06
C LEU A 69 -3.07 -24.14 19.54
N SER A 70 -3.21 -22.93 20.09
CA SER A 70 -2.90 -22.62 21.48
C SER A 70 -4.03 -23.00 22.46
N PRO A 71 -3.72 -23.34 23.73
CA PRO A 71 -4.74 -23.54 24.75
C PRO A 71 -5.57 -22.27 24.97
N PRO A 72 -6.89 -22.37 25.24
CA PRO A 72 -7.79 -21.21 25.41
C PRO A 72 -7.43 -20.23 26.53
N THR A 73 -6.48 -20.59 27.39
CA THR A 73 -6.04 -19.79 28.54
C THR A 73 -4.80 -18.95 28.26
N GLU A 74 -4.15 -19.11 27.11
CA GLU A 74 -3.02 -18.28 26.70
C GLU A 74 -3.52 -17.06 25.90
N ASN A 75 -3.69 -15.94 26.59
CA ASN A 75 -3.95 -14.65 25.93
C ASN A 75 -2.63 -14.08 25.38
N GLY A 76 -2.18 -14.59 24.24
CA GLY A 76 -1.01 -14.09 23.52
C GLY A 76 -1.36 -12.91 22.61
N VAL A 77 -0.36 -12.07 22.31
CA VAL A 77 -0.51 -10.92 21.38
C VAL A 77 -1.06 -11.35 20.01
N MET A 78 -0.69 -12.53 19.51
CA MET A 78 -1.18 -13.07 18.25
C MET A 78 -2.66 -13.48 18.33
N THR A 79 -3.14 -13.93 19.50
CA THR A 79 -4.55 -14.25 19.72
C THR A 79 -5.41 -13.00 19.70
N ASP A 80 -4.97 -11.95 20.37
CA ASP A 80 -5.66 -10.65 20.35
C ASP A 80 -5.65 -10.04 18.94
N LEU A 81 -4.53 -10.15 18.23
CA LEU A 81 -4.40 -9.71 16.85
C LEU A 81 -5.39 -10.45 15.93
N GLY A 82 -5.39 -11.78 15.96
CA GLY A 82 -6.24 -12.60 15.10
C GLY A 82 -7.72 -12.32 15.32
N ARG A 83 -8.16 -12.35 16.59
CA ARG A 83 -9.55 -12.03 16.95
C ARG A 83 -9.96 -10.63 16.48
N THR A 84 -9.16 -9.62 16.79
CA THR A 84 -9.49 -8.23 16.44
C THR A 84 -9.56 -8.01 14.93
N LEU A 85 -8.60 -8.56 14.18
CA LEU A 85 -8.57 -8.39 12.73
C LEU A 85 -9.69 -9.17 12.03
N SER A 86 -10.05 -10.36 12.53
CA SER A 86 -11.23 -11.11 12.05
C SER A 86 -12.53 -10.36 12.30
N GLU A 87 -12.72 -9.76 13.48
CA GLU A 87 -13.91 -8.94 13.77
C GLU A 87 -14.03 -7.72 12.83
N ILE A 88 -12.92 -7.06 12.53
CA ILE A 88 -12.89 -5.95 11.57
C ILE A 88 -13.25 -6.45 10.16
N GLU A 89 -12.72 -7.60 9.75
CA GLU A 89 -13.03 -8.19 8.44
C GLU A 89 -14.49 -8.60 8.31
N ASP A 90 -15.06 -9.26 9.32
CA ASP A 90 -16.47 -9.64 9.36
C ASP A 90 -17.40 -8.42 9.28
N ALA A 91 -16.98 -7.30 9.89
CA ALA A 91 -17.66 -6.02 9.82
C ALA A 91 -17.39 -5.24 8.52
N LYS A 92 -16.59 -5.79 7.58
CA LYS A 92 -16.14 -5.13 6.34
C LYS A 92 -15.43 -3.80 6.60
N GLY A 93 -14.66 -3.75 7.67
CA GLY A 93 -13.88 -2.58 8.05
C GLY A 93 -12.78 -2.27 7.01
N PRO A 94 -12.45 -0.98 6.84
CA PRO A 94 -11.45 -0.57 5.85
C PRO A 94 -10.06 -1.07 6.24
N VAL A 95 -9.19 -1.27 5.23
CA VAL A 95 -7.81 -1.75 5.42
C VAL A 95 -7.02 -0.85 6.38
N GLU A 96 -7.28 0.47 6.36
CA GLU A 96 -6.65 1.43 7.27
C GLU A 96 -6.97 1.17 8.75
N LEU A 97 -8.17 0.67 9.04
CA LEU A 97 -8.56 0.31 10.41
C LEU A 97 -7.81 -0.94 10.86
N LYS A 98 -7.65 -1.93 9.98
CA LYS A 98 -6.87 -3.15 10.29
C LYS A 98 -5.43 -2.80 10.66
N TYR A 99 -4.77 -1.95 9.87
CA TYR A 99 -3.40 -1.51 10.19
C TYR A 99 -3.30 -0.74 11.51
N GLN A 100 -4.25 0.16 11.78
CA GLN A 100 -4.30 0.90 13.06
C GLN A 100 -4.45 -0.06 14.26
N MET A 101 -5.34 -1.05 14.15
CA MET A 101 -5.57 -1.99 15.25
C MET A 101 -4.42 -2.98 15.40
N ALA A 102 -3.87 -3.50 14.30
CA ALA A 102 -2.70 -4.36 14.34
C ALA A 102 -1.50 -3.66 15.00
N PHE A 103 -1.21 -2.42 14.58
CA PHE A 103 -0.14 -1.63 15.18
C PHE A 103 -0.40 -1.36 16.67
N LYS A 104 -1.66 -1.08 17.05
CA LYS A 104 -2.03 -0.86 18.45
C LYS A 104 -1.83 -2.08 19.33
N ILE A 105 -2.17 -3.25 18.82
CA ILE A 105 -2.00 -4.51 19.53
C ILE A 105 -0.52 -4.86 19.66
N LEU A 106 0.26 -4.73 18.58
CA LEU A 106 1.67 -5.12 18.56
C LEU A 106 2.58 -4.14 19.33
N SER A 107 2.31 -2.83 19.25
CA SER A 107 3.19 -1.81 19.86
C SER A 107 2.67 -1.22 21.17
N GLY A 108 1.38 -1.40 21.48
CA GLY A 108 0.70 -0.68 22.57
C GLY A 108 0.40 0.80 22.28
N THR A 109 0.78 1.33 21.11
CA THR A 109 0.59 2.75 20.70
C THR A 109 -0.21 2.86 19.41
N THR A 110 -0.61 4.06 18.97
CA THR A 110 -1.38 4.24 17.73
C THR A 110 -0.53 4.90 16.65
N LEU A 111 -0.74 4.55 15.38
CA LEU A 111 -0.10 5.25 14.27
C LEU A 111 -0.61 6.69 14.20
N SER A 112 0.30 7.65 14.21
CA SER A 112 -0.02 9.07 14.05
C SER A 112 -0.55 9.33 12.63
N PRO A 113 -1.79 9.81 12.45
CA PRO A 113 -2.38 9.97 11.11
C PRO A 113 -1.64 10.94 10.17
N GLY A 114 -0.82 11.83 10.74
CA GLY A 114 -0.07 12.86 10.01
C GLY A 114 1.38 12.49 9.71
N GLU A 115 1.85 11.33 10.16
CA GLU A 115 3.27 10.95 10.09
C GLU A 115 3.48 9.78 9.12
N GLN A 116 4.72 9.66 8.64
CA GLN A 116 5.15 8.48 7.89
C GLN A 116 5.33 7.29 8.84
N PRO A 117 5.09 6.06 8.37
CA PRO A 117 4.65 5.68 7.02
C PRO A 117 3.13 5.73 6.79
N TYR A 118 2.33 5.97 7.83
CA TYR A 118 0.87 5.86 7.75
C TYR A 118 0.24 6.88 6.78
N GLN A 119 0.80 8.09 6.71
CA GLN A 119 0.31 9.13 5.80
C GLN A 119 0.39 8.70 4.33
N ASP A 120 1.53 8.16 3.87
CA ASP A 120 1.70 7.73 2.48
C ASP A 120 0.92 6.43 2.21
N PHE A 121 0.86 5.50 3.17
CA PHE A 121 -0.03 4.34 3.09
C PHE A 121 -1.49 4.75 2.84
N LYS A 122 -2.02 5.70 3.62
CA LYS A 122 -3.40 6.17 3.47
C LYS A 122 -3.63 6.80 2.10
N LYS A 123 -2.67 7.59 1.60
CA LYS A 123 -2.72 8.17 0.25
C LYS A 123 -2.68 7.08 -0.83
N LEU A 124 -1.89 6.03 -0.65
CA LEU A 124 -1.81 4.89 -1.58
C LEU A 124 -3.16 4.17 -1.68
N VAL A 125 -3.80 3.85 -0.55
CA VAL A 125 -5.12 3.21 -0.54
C VAL A 125 -6.18 4.10 -1.19
N GLN A 126 -6.17 5.40 -0.88
CA GLN A 126 -7.08 6.37 -1.50
C GLN A 126 -6.86 6.46 -3.02
N LEU A 127 -5.62 6.48 -3.48
CA LEU A 127 -5.29 6.55 -4.90
C LEU A 127 -5.73 5.29 -5.64
N ARG A 128 -5.51 4.09 -5.05
CA ARG A 128 -6.04 2.83 -5.59
C ARG A 128 -7.56 2.86 -5.70
N ASN A 129 -8.25 3.39 -4.69
CA ASN A 129 -9.71 3.52 -4.74
C ASN A 129 -10.17 4.48 -5.85
N ASP A 130 -9.46 5.59 -6.06
CA ASP A 130 -9.73 6.50 -7.17
C ASP A 130 -9.52 5.84 -8.54
N LEU A 131 -8.48 5.00 -8.68
CA LEU A 131 -8.18 4.26 -9.92
C LEU A 131 -9.20 3.14 -10.21
N VAL A 132 -9.52 2.32 -9.22
CA VAL A 132 -10.41 1.15 -9.38
C VAL A 132 -11.87 1.60 -9.51
N HIS A 133 -12.25 2.67 -8.82
CA HIS A 133 -13.57 3.29 -8.92
C HIS A 133 -13.49 4.56 -9.76
N LEU A 134 -13.05 4.42 -11.02
CA LEU A 134 -12.95 5.51 -12.00
C LEU A 134 -14.19 6.41 -11.96
N ARG A 135 -14.04 7.55 -11.29
CA ARG A 135 -14.96 8.68 -11.34
C ARG A 135 -14.31 9.73 -12.22
N HIS A 136 -15.12 10.56 -12.87
CA HIS A 136 -14.60 11.76 -13.51
C HIS A 136 -14.00 12.64 -12.40
N ARG A 137 -12.67 12.68 -12.32
CA ARG A 137 -11.90 13.38 -11.28
C ARG A 137 -11.16 14.58 -11.85
N ASP A 138 -11.45 15.01 -13.08
CA ASP A 138 -10.94 16.25 -13.63
C ASP A 138 -12.00 17.35 -13.55
N ARG A 139 -11.55 18.57 -13.26
CA ARG A 139 -12.36 19.78 -13.40
C ARG A 139 -11.66 20.71 -14.38
N THR A 140 -12.41 21.19 -15.36
CA THR A 140 -12.00 22.31 -16.22
C THR A 140 -12.63 23.59 -15.70
N ASP A 141 -11.83 24.64 -15.47
CA ASP A 141 -12.36 25.96 -15.10
C ASP A 141 -12.73 26.80 -16.34
N ASP A 142 -13.38 27.95 -16.12
CA ASP A 142 -13.83 28.85 -17.20
C ASP A 142 -12.68 29.40 -18.05
N ALA A 143 -11.45 29.37 -17.54
CA ALA A 143 -10.25 29.77 -18.25
C ALA A 143 -9.60 28.60 -19.02
N GLY A 144 -10.19 27.40 -18.99
CA GLY A 144 -9.74 26.23 -19.73
C GLY A 144 -8.66 25.41 -19.02
N TYR A 145 -8.38 25.65 -17.74
CA TYR A 145 -7.41 24.86 -16.99
C TYR A 145 -8.02 23.55 -16.50
N VAL A 146 -7.34 22.43 -16.78
CA VAL A 146 -7.70 21.12 -16.25
C VAL A 146 -6.97 20.90 -14.93
N SER A 147 -7.68 20.45 -13.91
CA SER A 147 -7.08 20.15 -12.60
C SER A 147 -7.72 18.93 -11.94
N PRO A 148 -6.95 18.10 -11.24
CA PRO A 148 -7.49 16.96 -10.51
C PRO A 148 -8.34 17.43 -9.33
N MET A 149 -9.53 16.84 -9.21
CA MET A 149 -10.42 16.91 -8.06
C MET A 149 -9.94 16.03 -6.91
N SER A 150 -9.14 14.98 -7.21
CA SER A 150 -8.55 14.14 -6.17
C SER A 150 -7.55 14.94 -5.34
N GLY A 151 -7.80 15.03 -4.04
CA GLY A 151 -6.89 15.69 -3.09
C GLY A 151 -5.53 15.01 -3.04
N VAL A 152 -5.49 13.69 -3.22
CA VAL A 152 -4.24 12.92 -3.26
C VAL A 152 -3.42 13.32 -4.48
N VAL A 153 -3.99 13.30 -5.69
CA VAL A 153 -3.24 13.67 -6.91
C VAL A 153 -2.67 15.09 -6.80
N ARG A 154 -3.40 16.05 -6.23
CA ARG A 154 -2.88 17.41 -5.98
C ARG A 154 -1.72 17.45 -4.99
N ASP A 155 -1.78 16.67 -3.90
CA ASP A 155 -0.66 16.53 -2.94
C ASP A 155 0.58 15.97 -3.66
N LEU A 156 0.40 14.93 -4.47
CA LEU A 156 1.48 14.31 -5.25
C LEU A 156 2.05 15.28 -6.31
N GLN A 157 1.22 16.11 -6.94
CA GLN A 157 1.67 17.21 -7.83
C GLN A 157 2.54 18.23 -7.08
N GLN A 158 2.12 18.65 -5.89
CA GLN A 158 2.90 19.61 -5.07
C GLN A 158 4.24 19.03 -4.63
N ARG A 159 4.30 17.71 -4.40
CA ARG A 159 5.53 16.95 -4.12
C ARG A 159 6.39 16.70 -5.36
N ARG A 160 5.94 17.10 -6.56
CA ARG A 160 6.61 16.90 -7.86
C ARG A 160 6.89 15.43 -8.19
N ILE A 161 5.96 14.55 -7.83
CA ILE A 161 6.08 13.12 -8.13
C ILE A 161 5.15 12.68 -9.27
N THR A 162 4.20 13.51 -9.71
CA THR A 162 3.40 13.26 -10.93
C THR A 162 4.12 13.72 -12.20
N LEU A 163 3.56 13.43 -13.38
CA LEU A 163 4.13 13.88 -14.67
C LEU A 163 4.28 15.40 -14.76
N THR A 164 3.29 16.16 -14.29
CA THR A 164 3.36 17.61 -14.24
C THR A 164 3.45 18.13 -12.81
N ARG A 165 3.86 19.39 -12.67
CA ARG A 165 3.91 20.12 -11.39
C ARG A 165 2.55 20.67 -10.95
N GLY A 166 1.47 20.35 -11.67
CA GLY A 166 0.19 21.03 -11.57
C GLY A 166 0.23 22.47 -12.09
N ARG A 167 -0.88 23.19 -11.95
CA ARG A 167 -1.04 24.58 -12.40
C ARG A 167 -0.23 25.55 -11.53
N MET A 168 0.47 26.49 -12.16
CA MET A 168 1.11 27.64 -11.54
C MET A 168 0.61 28.97 -12.14
N PRO A 169 0.76 30.09 -11.40
CA PRO A 169 0.47 31.42 -11.94
C PRO A 169 1.26 31.69 -13.23
N GLY A 170 0.56 32.07 -14.31
CA GLY A 170 1.16 32.37 -15.62
C GLY A 170 1.23 31.19 -16.60
N ASP A 171 0.84 29.97 -16.20
CA ASP A 171 0.75 28.84 -17.13
C ASP A 171 -0.33 29.09 -18.20
N VAL A 172 -0.13 28.57 -19.41
CA VAL A 172 -1.13 28.60 -20.49
C VAL A 172 -2.33 27.70 -20.15
N PRO A 173 -3.56 28.05 -20.59
CA PRO A 173 -4.72 27.18 -20.47
C PRO A 173 -4.47 25.77 -21.03
N GLY A 174 -5.03 24.78 -20.34
CA GLY A 174 -4.84 23.36 -20.63
C GLY A 174 -4.55 22.56 -19.36
N GLY A 175 -4.09 21.33 -19.55
CA GLY A 175 -3.65 20.46 -18.48
C GLY A 175 -3.66 19.00 -18.91
N THR A 176 -3.23 18.16 -17.98
CA THR A 176 -3.14 16.71 -18.16
C THR A 176 -4.26 16.06 -17.36
N SER A 177 -4.86 15.00 -17.90
CA SER A 177 -5.83 14.18 -17.15
C SER A 177 -5.19 13.70 -15.86
N TRP A 178 -5.94 13.69 -14.75
CA TRP A 178 -5.43 13.16 -13.47
C TRP A 178 -4.89 11.73 -13.60
N LEU A 179 -5.41 10.94 -14.53
CA LEU A 179 -4.94 9.57 -14.77
C LEU A 179 -3.57 9.57 -15.44
N ASP A 180 -3.36 10.48 -16.40
CA ASP A 180 -2.06 10.61 -17.06
C ASP A 180 -1.01 11.17 -16.10
N GLU A 181 -1.38 12.04 -15.17
CA GLU A 181 -0.48 12.54 -14.12
C GLU A 181 0.20 11.42 -13.31
N LEU A 182 -0.47 10.27 -13.19
CA LEU A 182 -0.01 9.14 -12.39
C LEU A 182 0.95 8.20 -13.11
N ARG A 183 1.31 8.53 -14.36
CA ARG A 183 2.09 7.66 -15.24
C ARG A 183 3.60 7.92 -15.19
N SER A 184 4.08 8.62 -14.16
CA SER A 184 5.50 8.87 -13.94
C SER A 184 6.20 7.72 -13.19
N PRO A 185 7.48 7.45 -13.49
CA PRO A 185 8.38 6.66 -12.64
C PRO A 185 8.36 7.05 -11.16
N GLU A 186 8.27 8.36 -10.84
CA GLU A 186 8.24 8.83 -9.46
C GLU A 186 6.98 8.37 -8.72
N ILE A 187 5.82 8.27 -9.39
CA ILE A 187 4.62 7.66 -8.80
C ILE A 187 4.84 6.18 -8.55
N ALA A 188 5.46 5.46 -9.48
CA ALA A 188 5.76 4.05 -9.31
C ALA A 188 6.68 3.80 -8.11
N ALA A 189 7.77 4.57 -8.00
CA ALA A 189 8.71 4.53 -6.88
C ALA A 189 8.04 4.88 -5.55
N TRP A 190 7.24 5.97 -5.53
CA TRP A 190 6.50 6.39 -4.34
C TRP A 190 5.52 5.32 -3.86
N ALA A 191 4.76 4.70 -4.76
CA ALA A 191 3.81 3.66 -4.41
C ALA A 191 4.50 2.44 -3.79
N CYS A 192 5.61 1.98 -4.40
CA CYS A 192 6.39 0.88 -3.86
C CYS A 192 6.94 1.20 -2.47
N ARG A 193 7.52 2.39 -2.26
CA ARG A 193 8.00 2.85 -0.96
C ARG A 193 6.88 2.90 0.08
N ALA A 194 5.74 3.48 -0.26
CA ALA A 194 4.61 3.60 0.66
C ALA A 194 4.13 2.22 1.16
N ALA A 195 4.05 1.23 0.26
CA ALA A 195 3.71 -0.15 0.61
C ALA A 195 4.81 -0.83 1.44
N ALA A 196 6.06 -0.76 0.99
CA ALA A 196 7.20 -1.33 1.70
C ALA A 196 7.31 -0.79 3.13
N SER A 197 7.26 0.54 3.31
CA SER A 197 7.45 1.16 4.63
C SER A 197 6.37 0.75 5.63
N ILE A 198 5.09 0.68 5.23
CA ILE A 198 4.02 0.27 6.16
C ILE A 198 4.06 -1.23 6.46
N ILE A 199 4.42 -2.06 5.48
CA ILE A 199 4.59 -3.51 5.66
C ILE A 199 5.77 -3.79 6.59
N THR A 200 6.93 -3.17 6.35
CA THR A 200 8.12 -3.30 7.22
C THR A 200 7.82 -2.84 8.64
N THR A 201 7.19 -1.67 8.79
CA THR A 201 6.85 -1.12 10.11
C THR A 201 6.01 -2.08 10.94
N LEU A 202 5.01 -2.75 10.33
CA LEU A 202 4.19 -3.71 11.05
C LEU A 202 4.89 -5.07 11.21
N GLY A 203 5.62 -5.52 10.20
CA GLY A 203 6.34 -6.80 10.18
C GLY A 203 7.47 -6.88 11.20
N GLU A 204 8.18 -5.77 11.44
CA GLU A 204 9.23 -5.68 12.47
C GLU A 204 8.67 -5.77 13.90
N MET A 205 7.38 -5.46 14.10
CA MET A 205 6.71 -5.54 15.40
C MET A 205 6.15 -6.92 15.72
N LEU A 206 6.18 -7.86 14.77
CA LEU A 206 5.73 -9.22 15.02
C LEU A 206 6.65 -9.86 16.07
N PRO A 207 6.12 -10.72 16.97
CA PRO A 207 6.93 -11.40 17.97
C PRO A 207 7.98 -12.32 17.30
N ASP A 208 9.10 -12.57 17.98
CA ASP A 208 10.03 -13.64 17.61
C ASP A 208 9.45 -14.95 18.16
N ASP A 209 8.52 -15.56 17.42
CA ASP A 209 7.91 -16.84 17.78
C ASP A 209 8.50 -17.98 16.93
N GLU A 210 8.45 -19.21 17.43
CA GLU A 210 8.81 -20.43 16.67
C GLU A 210 7.77 -20.78 15.58
N ASP A 211 6.69 -20.00 15.46
CA ASP A 211 5.74 -20.12 14.36
C ASP A 211 6.46 -19.86 13.02
N LEU A 212 6.60 -20.94 12.24
CA LEU A 212 7.22 -20.95 10.93
C LEU A 212 6.64 -19.88 9.99
N GLY A 213 5.36 -19.51 10.14
CA GLY A 213 4.75 -18.44 9.37
C GLY A 213 5.33 -17.07 9.71
N ILE A 214 5.48 -16.75 11.00
CA ILE A 214 6.02 -15.46 11.46
C ILE A 214 7.48 -15.32 11.08
N ALA A 215 8.27 -16.38 11.28
CA ALA A 215 9.68 -16.42 10.88
C ALA A 215 9.83 -16.17 9.37
N PHE A 216 8.97 -16.78 8.55
CA PHE A 216 9.00 -16.59 7.11
C PHE A 216 8.55 -15.18 6.70
N VAL A 217 7.54 -14.58 7.33
CA VAL A 217 7.16 -13.17 7.09
C VAL A 217 8.34 -12.24 7.38
N LYS A 218 9.00 -12.41 8.53
CA LYS A 218 10.20 -11.63 8.88
C LYS A 218 11.33 -11.81 7.87
N GLN A 219 11.53 -13.03 7.38
CA GLN A 219 12.49 -13.32 6.33
C GLN A 219 12.17 -12.60 5.01
N GLN A 220 10.89 -12.48 4.63
CA GLN A 220 10.50 -11.75 3.42
C GLN A 220 10.60 -10.24 3.62
N VAL A 221 10.23 -9.73 4.80
CA VAL A 221 10.39 -8.31 5.16
C VAL A 221 11.86 -7.88 5.06
N SER A 222 12.80 -8.72 5.52
CA SER A 222 14.24 -8.43 5.39
C SER A 222 14.78 -8.50 3.96
N GLN A 223 14.01 -9.08 3.03
CA GLN A 223 14.32 -9.11 1.60
C GLN A 223 13.69 -7.96 0.82
N ILE A 224 12.85 -7.12 1.46
CA ILE A 224 12.31 -5.93 0.81
C ILE A 224 13.51 -5.03 0.45
N PRO A 225 13.75 -4.77 -0.84
CA PRO A 225 14.89 -3.98 -1.27
C PRO A 225 14.77 -2.55 -0.74
N ASP A 226 15.91 -1.89 -0.53
CA ASP A 226 15.93 -0.46 -0.23
C ASP A 226 15.45 0.30 -1.48
N LEU A 227 14.23 0.83 -1.40
CA LEU A 227 13.58 1.55 -2.48
C LEU A 227 13.98 3.02 -2.41
N ALA A 228 15.25 3.33 -2.69
CA ALA A 228 15.75 4.70 -2.81
C ALA A 228 15.09 5.43 -4.01
#